data_AF-A0A5J4R5W1-F1
#
_entry.id   AF-A0A5J4R5W1-F1
#
_cell.length_a   1.000
_cell.length_b   1.000
_cell.length_c   1.000
_cell.angle_alpha   90.00
_cell.angle_beta   90.00
_cell.angle_gamma   90.00
#
_symmetry.space_group_name_H-M   'P 1'
#
loop_
_entity.id
_entity.type
_entity.pdbx_description
1 polymer ?
#
loop_
_entity_poly.entity_id
_entity_poly.type
_entity_poly.pdbx_seq_one_letter_code
_entity_poly.pdbx_strand_id
1 'polypeptide(L)'
;IIISLENFESNVREELAQITFPSDESGLRAISLVIPKVNDDYTHIPCRPLKKGQGLDVIKTKPGLFFQFISRKAIKDPNTGRYQMDFGGRAKVNLI
;
A
#
# COMPACT_ATOMS: atom_id res chain seq x y z
N ILE A 1 35.36 -12.62 11.16
CA ILE A 1 34.52 -11.45 11.54
C ILE A 1 33.21 -12.02 12.06
N ILE A 2 32.91 -11.85 13.34
CA ILE A 2 31.60 -12.22 13.92
C ILE A 2 30.76 -10.95 13.84
N ILE A 3 29.83 -10.88 12.90
CA ILE A 3 28.81 -9.82 12.87
C ILE A 3 27.75 -10.27 13.88
N SER A 4 27.52 -9.52 14.96
CA SER A 4 26.42 -9.81 15.88
C SER A 4 25.09 -9.74 15.12
N LEU A 5 24.14 -10.63 15.43
CA LEU A 5 22.82 -10.66 14.79
C LEU A 5 22.10 -9.30 14.90
N GLU A 6 22.24 -8.61 16.03
CA GLU A 6 21.68 -7.27 16.24
C GLU A 6 22.25 -6.23 15.25
N ASN A 7 23.56 -6.29 14.96
CA ASN A 7 24.19 -5.44 13.94
C ASN A 7 23.83 -5.86 12.51
N PHE A 8 23.42 -7.11 12.30
CA PHE A 8 22.99 -7.58 11.00
C PHE A 8 21.58 -7.10 10.68
N GLU A 9 20.63 -7.26 11.62
CA GLU A 9 19.23 -6.87 11.43
C GLU A 9 19.05 -5.35 11.28
N SER A 10 19.87 -4.53 11.94
CA SER A 10 19.84 -3.06 11.78
C SER A 10 20.32 -2.58 10.41
N ASN A 11 21.06 -3.42 9.66
CA ASN A 11 21.62 -3.11 8.34
C ASN A 11 20.79 -3.69 7.18
N VAL A 12 19.71 -4.42 7.48
CA VAL A 12 18.80 -4.96 6.48
C VAL A 12 17.83 -3.87 6.03
N ARG A 13 17.62 -3.77 4.71
CA ARG A 13 16.65 -2.83 4.12
C ARG A 13 15.27 -3.03 4.74
N GLU A 14 14.62 -1.90 5.01
CA GLU A 14 13.24 -1.86 5.44
C GLU A 14 12.28 -1.61 4.28
N GLU A 15 11.13 -2.30 4.29
CA GLU A 15 10.03 -2.09 3.36
C GLU A 15 8.94 -1.22 4.02
N LEU A 16 8.79 0.00 3.50
CA LEU A 16 7.85 0.98 4.07
C LEU A 16 6.47 0.96 3.38
N ALA A 17 6.42 0.60 2.10
CA ALA A 17 5.19 0.52 1.34
C ALA A 17 5.32 -0.41 0.12
N GLN A 18 4.21 -1.07 -0.22
CA GLN A 18 4.04 -1.76 -1.50
C GLN A 18 2.79 -1.24 -2.18
N ILE A 19 2.93 -0.88 -3.46
CA ILE A 19 1.81 -0.46 -4.30
C ILE A 19 1.60 -1.52 -5.38
N THR A 20 0.35 -1.96 -5.53
CA THR A 20 -0.09 -2.86 -6.60
C THR A 20 -1.17 -2.20 -7.42
N PHE A 21 -1.05 -2.31 -8.74
CA PHE A 21 -2.03 -1.85 -9.72
C PHE A 21 -2.71 -3.07 -10.32
N PRO A 22 -3.80 -3.59 -9.71
CA PRO A 22 -4.56 -4.67 -10.32
C PRO A 22 -4.94 -4.32 -11.76
N SER A 23 -4.66 -5.23 -12.67
CA SER A 23 -5.10 -5.14 -14.05
C SER A 23 -6.62 -5.32 -14.09
N ASP A 24 -7.33 -4.30 -14.55
CA ASP A 24 -8.69 -4.44 -15.03
C ASP A 24 -8.76 -4.03 -16.50
N GLU A 25 -9.66 -4.66 -17.25
CA GLU A 25 -9.88 -4.33 -18.66
C GLU A 25 -10.67 -3.02 -18.83
N SER A 26 -11.11 -2.41 -17.73
CA SER A 26 -12.01 -1.25 -17.72
C SER A 26 -11.28 0.10 -17.81
N GLY A 27 -9.95 0.12 -17.62
CA GLY A 27 -9.13 1.34 -17.63
C GLY A 27 -9.17 2.15 -16.33
N LEU A 28 -10.05 1.79 -15.38
CA LEU A 28 -10.16 2.39 -14.05
C LEU A 28 -9.45 1.53 -13.00
N ARG A 29 -8.12 1.55 -13.06
CA ARG A 29 -7.29 0.74 -12.16
C ARG A 29 -7.46 1.19 -10.71
N ALA A 30 -7.94 0.28 -9.87
CA ALA A 30 -7.78 0.44 -8.44
C ALA A 30 -6.29 0.41 -8.07
N ILE A 31 -5.93 1.07 -6.98
CA ILE A 31 -4.60 1.03 -6.38
C ILE A 31 -4.73 0.32 -5.04
N SER A 32 -3.91 -0.71 -4.81
CA SER A 32 -3.76 -1.36 -3.51
C SER A 32 -2.44 -0.90 -2.90
N LEU A 33 -2.52 -0.20 -1.77
CA LEU A 33 -1.38 0.22 -0.96
C LEU A 33 -1.31 -0.68 0.28
N VAL A 34 -0.13 -1.23 0.55
CA VAL A 34 0.17 -2.00 1.75
C VAL A 34 1.30 -1.30 2.50
N ILE A 35 1.13 -1.13 3.81
CA ILE A 35 2.15 -0.58 4.71
C ILE A 35 2.27 -1.44 5.98
N PRO A 36 3.41 -1.42 6.68
CA PRO A 36 3.54 -2.00 8.01
C PRO A 36 2.49 -1.46 8.97
N LYS A 37 2.03 -2.31 9.91
CA LYS A 37 1.24 -1.82 11.04
C LYS A 37 2.08 -0.96 11.97
N VAL A 38 1.37 -0.20 12.80
CA VAL A 38 1.93 0.49 13.96
C VAL A 38 1.57 -0.29 15.22
N ASN A 39 2.38 -0.13 16.26
CA ASN A 39 2.08 -0.58 17.61
C ASN A 39 0.87 0.20 18.18
N ASP A 40 0.34 -0.25 19.31
CA ASP A 40 -0.79 0.41 20.00
C ASP A 40 -0.44 1.84 20.47
N ASP A 41 0.86 2.15 20.61
CA ASP A 41 1.38 3.49 20.91
C ASP A 41 1.64 4.34 19.65
N TYR A 42 1.17 3.88 18.48
CA TYR A 42 1.36 4.49 17.18
C TYR A 42 2.80 4.55 16.67
N THR A 43 3.74 3.81 17.28
CA THR A 43 5.09 3.68 16.75
C THR A 43 5.15 2.71 15.58
N HIS A 44 6.05 2.98 14.64
CA HIS A 44 6.24 2.18 13.44
C HIS A 44 6.85 0.81 13.76
N ILE A 45 6.25 -0.28 13.26
CA ILE A 45 6.82 -1.63 13.36
C ILE A 45 7.68 -1.88 12.13
N PRO A 46 9.02 -2.01 12.28
CA PRO A 46 9.89 -2.19 11.12
C PRO A 46 9.62 -3.50 10.37
N CYS A 47 9.49 -3.41 9.05
CA CYS A 47 9.39 -4.58 8.18
C CYS A 47 10.73 -4.80 7.45
N ARG A 48 11.59 -5.68 7.99
CA ARG A 48 12.92 -5.98 7.45
C ARG A 48 12.99 -7.43 6.96
N PRO A 49 12.59 -7.71 5.71
CA PRO A 49 12.59 -9.07 5.20
C PRO A 49 14.02 -9.59 4.99
N LEU A 50 14.32 -10.76 5.54
CA LEU A 50 15.60 -11.46 5.35
C LEU A 50 15.57 -12.41 4.14
N LYS A 51 14.38 -12.81 3.72
CA LYS A 51 14.12 -13.67 2.55
C LYS A 51 12.79 -13.32 1.89
N LYS A 52 12.64 -13.75 0.63
CA LYS A 52 11.39 -13.63 -0.12
C LYS A 52 10.23 -14.23 0.68
N GLY A 53 9.07 -13.57 0.66
CA GLY A 53 7.90 -14.02 1.41
C GLY A 53 7.89 -13.59 2.89
N GLN A 54 8.69 -12.60 3.27
CA GLN A 54 8.67 -11.98 4.60
C GLN A 54 8.38 -10.48 4.55
N GLY A 55 8.27 -9.90 3.35
CA GLY A 55 8.06 -8.48 3.15
C GLY A 55 6.58 -8.12 3.11
N LEU A 56 6.27 -7.00 2.48
CA LEU A 56 4.90 -6.55 2.28
C LEU A 56 4.13 -7.43 1.26
N ASP A 57 4.86 -8.23 0.48
CA ASP A 57 4.36 -9.13 -0.55
C ASP A 57 3.45 -10.26 -0.01
N VAL A 58 3.54 -10.56 1.28
CA VAL A 58 2.81 -11.66 1.94
C VAL A 58 1.54 -11.24 2.67
N ILE A 59 0.96 -10.09 2.36
CA ILE A 59 -0.29 -9.66 3.01
C ILE A 59 -1.41 -10.71 2.97
N LYS A 60 -1.48 -11.51 1.89
CA LYS A 60 -2.46 -12.59 1.76
C LYS A 60 -2.24 -13.75 2.74
N THR A 61 -1.00 -13.99 3.18
CA THR A 61 -0.66 -15.09 4.09
C THR A 61 -0.51 -14.62 5.54
N LYS A 62 -0.34 -13.31 5.79
CA LYS A 62 -0.27 -12.70 7.12
C LYS A 62 -1.01 -11.35 7.20
N PRO A 63 -2.35 -11.33 7.09
CA PRO A 63 -3.13 -10.08 7.09
C PRO A 63 -3.06 -9.31 8.42
N GLY A 64 -2.63 -9.96 9.51
CA GLY A 64 -2.53 -9.34 10.83
C GLY A 64 -1.37 -8.36 11.01
N LEU A 65 -0.37 -8.35 10.13
CA LEU A 65 0.87 -7.56 10.30
C LEU A 65 0.92 -6.26 9.49
N PHE A 66 -0.02 -6.08 8.57
CA PHE A 66 -0.01 -4.96 7.63
C PHE A 66 -1.36 -4.26 7.60
N PHE A 67 -1.36 -2.99 7.20
CA PHE A 67 -2.57 -2.31 6.77
C PHE A 67 -2.68 -2.39 5.24
N GLN A 68 -3.87 -2.71 4.75
CA GLN A 68 -4.20 -2.65 3.34
C GLN A 68 -5.19 -1.51 3.09
N PHE A 69 -4.84 -0.66 2.13
CA PHE A 69 -5.71 0.39 1.62
C PHE A 69 -6.01 0.12 0.16
N ILE A 70 -7.28 0.19 -0.22
CA ILE A 70 -7.72 0.08 -1.60
C ILE A 70 -8.29 1.44 -1.99
N SER A 71 -7.81 2.00 -3.10
CA SER A 71 -8.31 3.29 -3.59
C SER A 71 -9.81 3.19 -3.86
N ARG A 72 -10.53 4.27 -3.57
CA ARG A 72 -11.92 4.41 -3.99
C ARG A 72 -11.98 4.39 -5.52
N LYS A 73 -12.97 3.69 -6.08
CA LYS A 73 -13.23 3.73 -7.52
C LYS A 73 -13.88 5.06 -7.88
N ALA A 74 -13.51 5.61 -9.04
CA ALA A 74 -14.23 6.74 -9.60
C ALA A 74 -15.67 6.32 -9.94
N ILE A 75 -16.62 7.22 -9.71
CA ILE A 75 -18.06 7.01 -9.95
C ILE A 75 -18.39 7.67 -11.30
N LYS A 76 -19.15 6.97 -12.15
CA LYS A 76 -19.63 7.55 -13.40
C LYS A 76 -20.75 8.55 -13.12
N ASP A 77 -20.56 9.78 -13.56
CA ASP A 77 -21.59 10.82 -13.55
C ASP A 77 -22.65 10.49 -14.61
N PRO A 78 -23.94 10.37 -14.26
CA PRO A 78 -24.99 10.07 -15.22
C PRO A 78 -25.28 11.22 -16.21
N ASN A 79 -25.00 12.47 -15.83
CA ASN A 79 -25.28 13.65 -16.65
C ASN A 79 -24.17 13.96 -17.64
N THR A 80 -22.90 13.74 -17.24
CA THR A 80 -21.75 14.03 -18.11
C THR A 80 -21.13 12.79 -18.74
N GLY A 81 -21.48 11.59 -18.25
CA GLY A 81 -20.91 10.32 -18.69
C GLY A 81 -19.45 10.11 -18.24
N ARG A 82 -18.85 11.06 -17.52
CA ARG A 82 -17.45 11.04 -17.09
C ARG A 82 -17.29 10.36 -15.73
N TYR A 83 -16.15 9.72 -15.51
CA TYR A 83 -15.79 9.17 -14.20
C TYR A 83 -15.18 10.26 -13.32
N GLN A 84 -15.71 10.41 -12.11
CA GLN A 84 -15.28 11.43 -11.16
C GLN A 84 -15.12 10.85 -9.75
N MET A 85 -14.27 11.49 -8.95
CA MET A 85 -14.13 11.22 -7.53
C MET A 85 -14.30 12.54 -6.78
N ASP A 86 -15.02 12.51 -5.66
CA ASP A 86 -15.11 13.67 -4.78
C ASP A 86 -13.86 13.75 -3.90
N PHE A 87 -13.13 14.86 -4.03
CA PHE A 87 -11.94 15.17 -3.25
C PHE A 87 -12.21 16.17 -2.12
N GLY A 88 -13.48 16.35 -1.72
CA GLY A 88 -13.85 17.30 -0.67
C GLY A 88 -13.52 18.74 -1.05
N GLY A 89 -13.74 19.10 -2.32
CA GLY A 89 -13.44 20.42 -2.89
C GLY A 89 -11.97 20.67 -3.24
N ARG A 90 -11.05 19.70 -3.03
CA ARG A 90 -9.59 19.90 -3.20
C ARG A 90 -9.05 19.53 -4.58
N ALA A 91 -9.80 18.79 -5.39
CA ALA A 91 -9.47 18.54 -6.78
C ALA A 91 -10.74 18.32 -7.60
N LYS A 92 -10.86 19.01 -8.74
CA LYS A 92 -11.78 18.64 -9.82
C LYS A 92 -10.93 18.08 -10.93
N VAL A 93 -11.00 16.77 -11.15
CA VAL A 93 -10.31 16.16 -12.29
C VAL A 93 -11.14 16.46 -13.53
N ASN A 94 -10.76 17.49 -14.29
CA ASN A 94 -11.23 17.67 -15.66
C ASN A 94 -10.44 16.70 -16.55
N LEU A 95 -10.93 15.46 -16.69
CA LEU A 95 -10.44 14.56 -17.74
C LEU A 95 -10.96 15.08 -19.09
N ILE A 96 -10.04 15.39 -20.00
CA ILE A 96 -10.32 15.76 -21.40
C ILE A 96 -10.81 14.52 -22.14
#